data_AF-G0EDN1-F1
#
_entry.id   AF-G0EDN1-F1
#
_cell.length_a   1.000
_cell.length_b   1.000
_cell.length_c   1.000
_cell.angle_alpha   90.00
_cell.angle_beta   90.00
_cell.angle_gamma   90.00
#
_symmetry.space_group_name_H-M   'P 1'
#
loop_
_entity.id
_entity.type
_entity.pdbx_description
1 polymer ?
#
loop_
_entity_poly.entity_id
_entity_poly.type
_entity_poly.pdbx_seq_one_letter_code
_entity_poly.pdbx_strand_id
1 'polypeptide(L)'
;MREEGRQVLHRVSGKPYWCSSVGHEGSVKEVGFGLVVTGDRVYRGEIEDRVTPLVKSVLEERGHKLLARLIAPNNIYLIMHAVLTLVVRDDIDAVIVSGGTGPRPRDISVDAVERIADRRLPGFGEEFRRRSLESTGMRAILSRAEAFIVNRRPVFVIPGSPDATRTALGIILDIIGHLVYEARRE
;
A
#
# COMPACT_ATOMS: atom_id res chain seq x y z
N MET A 1 14.90 -12.19 52.32
CA MET A 1 14.17 -10.93 52.04
C MET A 1 14.93 -10.22 50.91
N ARG A 2 14.45 -10.05 49.68
CA ARG A 2 13.14 -10.22 49.05
C ARG A 2 13.37 -10.84 47.65
N GLU A 3 12.52 -11.79 47.27
CA GLU A 3 12.20 -12.13 45.89
C GLU A 3 11.24 -11.06 45.30
N GLU A 4 10.86 -11.24 44.03
CA GLU A 4 9.85 -10.51 43.22
C GLU A 4 10.44 -9.44 42.26
N GLY A 5 10.24 -9.47 40.95
CA GLY A 5 9.37 -10.31 40.13
C GLY A 5 9.94 -10.48 38.72
N ARG A 6 10.26 -11.73 38.36
CA ARG A 6 10.37 -12.15 36.96
C ARG A 6 8.93 -12.34 36.47
N GLN A 7 8.46 -11.46 35.58
CA GLN A 7 7.29 -11.77 34.78
C GLN A 7 7.63 -12.98 33.90
N VAL A 8 7.12 -14.13 34.31
CA VAL A 8 7.15 -15.37 33.54
C VAL A 8 6.19 -15.19 32.37
N LEU A 9 6.71 -14.83 31.20
CA LEU A 9 5.99 -14.99 29.95
C LEU A 9 5.84 -16.49 29.71
N HIS A 10 4.68 -17.04 30.05
CA HIS A 10 4.33 -18.42 29.75
C HIS A 10 4.42 -18.66 28.24
N ARG A 11 5.41 -19.45 27.86
CA ARG A 11 5.69 -19.88 26.49
C ARG A 11 4.69 -20.98 26.12
N VAL A 12 3.48 -20.60 25.73
CA VAL A 12 2.54 -21.52 25.07
C VAL A 12 2.91 -21.55 23.59
N SER A 13 3.58 -22.64 23.17
CA SER A 13 4.00 -22.95 21.79
C SER A 13 4.80 -21.85 21.07
N GLY A 14 6.11 -22.04 20.91
CA GLY A 14 7.04 -21.07 20.31
C GLY A 14 6.83 -20.73 18.82
N LYS A 15 5.70 -20.12 18.48
CA LYS A 15 5.48 -19.41 17.20
C LYS A 15 4.96 -17.99 17.49
N PRO A 16 5.56 -16.96 16.89
CA PRO A 16 4.98 -15.62 16.93
C PRO A 16 3.57 -15.63 16.31
N TYR A 17 2.63 -14.88 16.86
CA TYR A 17 1.23 -14.84 16.39
C TYR A 17 1.06 -14.29 14.96
N TRP A 18 2.09 -13.64 14.40
CA TRP A 18 2.19 -13.20 13.00
C TRP A 18 2.85 -14.24 12.08
N CYS A 19 3.13 -15.46 12.56
CA CYS A 19 3.54 -16.56 11.70
C CYS A 19 2.32 -17.08 10.93
N SER A 20 2.03 -16.44 9.81
CA SER A 20 0.95 -16.70 8.86
C SER A 20 1.11 -18.03 8.12
N SER A 21 1.05 -19.14 8.85
CA SER A 21 0.67 -20.45 8.29
C SER A 21 -0.84 -20.70 8.39
N VAL A 22 -1.63 -19.65 8.65
CA VAL A 22 -3.10 -19.70 8.60
C VAL A 22 -3.52 -19.05 7.29
N GLY A 23 -3.37 -19.79 6.18
CA GLY A 23 -4.08 -19.44 4.96
C GLY A 23 -5.57 -19.41 5.30
N HIS A 24 -6.18 -18.23 5.31
CA HIS A 24 -7.62 -18.15 5.47
C HIS A 24 -8.24 -18.77 4.22
N GLU A 25 -9.13 -19.73 4.43
CA GLU A 25 -9.90 -20.40 3.39
C GLU A 25 -10.60 -19.31 2.54
N GLY A 26 -10.25 -19.23 1.24
CA GLY A 26 -10.75 -18.20 0.33
C GLY A 26 -9.78 -17.04 0.00
N SER A 27 -8.61 -16.95 0.63
CA SER A 27 -7.61 -15.93 0.27
C SER A 27 -7.14 -16.07 -1.19
N VAL A 28 -7.10 -14.93 -1.90
CA VAL A 28 -6.66 -14.89 -3.30
C VAL A 28 -5.15 -15.12 -3.38
N LYS A 29 -4.74 -16.14 -4.14
CA LYS A 29 -3.33 -16.55 -4.26
C LYS A 29 -2.51 -15.69 -5.21
N GLU A 30 -3.09 -15.29 -6.34
CA GLU A 30 -2.48 -14.39 -7.33
C GLU A 30 -3.37 -13.16 -7.46
N VAL A 31 -2.79 -11.96 -7.31
CA VAL A 31 -3.49 -10.69 -7.36
C VAL A 31 -2.97 -9.90 -8.56
N GLY A 32 -3.89 -9.40 -9.39
CA GLY A 32 -3.62 -8.45 -10.46
C GLY A 32 -3.60 -7.01 -9.94
N PHE A 33 -2.45 -6.33 -10.06
CA PHE A 33 -2.28 -4.95 -9.63
C PHE A 33 -2.34 -3.97 -10.79
N GLY A 34 -2.99 -2.83 -10.53
CA GLY A 34 -2.81 -1.59 -11.26
C GLY A 34 -1.86 -0.65 -10.51
N LEU A 35 -1.06 0.13 -11.24
CA LEU A 35 -0.18 1.16 -10.67
C LEU A 35 -0.50 2.54 -11.26
N VAL A 36 -0.65 3.53 -10.39
CA VAL A 36 -0.66 4.96 -10.76
C VAL A 36 0.60 5.60 -10.20
N VAL A 37 1.49 6.06 -11.06
CA VAL A 37 2.64 6.87 -10.66
C VAL A 37 2.24 8.34 -10.72
N THR A 38 2.43 9.07 -9.63
CA THR A 38 2.06 10.49 -9.52
C THR A 38 3.30 11.37 -9.46
N GLY A 39 3.33 12.42 -10.28
CA GLY A 39 4.38 13.42 -10.23
C GLY A 39 4.47 14.23 -11.52
N ASP A 40 4.55 15.56 -11.40
CA ASP A 40 4.54 16.43 -12.58
C ASP A 40 5.74 16.23 -13.50
N ARG A 41 6.92 15.96 -12.93
CA ARG A 41 8.17 15.77 -13.69
C ARG A 41 8.17 14.46 -14.46
N VAL A 42 7.71 13.38 -13.83
CA VAL A 42 7.61 12.07 -14.49
C VAL A 42 6.49 12.09 -15.54
N TYR A 43 5.38 12.78 -15.26
CA TYR A 43 4.31 12.99 -16.23
C TYR A 43 4.78 13.75 -17.48
N ARG A 44 5.62 14.79 -17.31
CA ARG A 44 6.22 15.53 -18.44
C ARG A 44 7.43 14.83 -19.09
N GLY A 45 7.83 13.65 -18.59
CA GLY A 45 9.00 12.93 -19.10
C GLY A 45 10.35 13.57 -18.79
N GLU A 46 10.43 14.48 -17.81
CA GLU A 46 11.68 15.12 -17.38
C GLU A 46 12.56 14.20 -16.54
N ILE A 47 11.96 13.18 -15.92
CA ILE A 47 12.63 12.17 -15.11
C ILE A 47 12.08 10.79 -15.45
N GLU A 48 12.91 9.78 -15.31
CA GLU A 48 12.50 8.39 -15.49
C GLU A 48 11.62 7.90 -14.35
N ASP A 49 10.67 7.03 -14.70
CA ASP A 49 9.85 6.29 -13.74
C ASP A 49 10.65 5.13 -13.14
N ARG A 50 11.17 5.36 -11.93
CA ARG A 50 11.91 4.35 -11.16
C ARG A 50 11.01 3.48 -10.27
N VAL A 51 9.75 3.83 -10.11
CA VAL A 51 8.81 3.13 -9.22
C VAL A 51 8.25 1.89 -9.91
N THR A 52 7.86 2.01 -11.16
CA THR A 52 7.30 0.88 -11.93
C THR A 52 8.18 -0.35 -11.98
N PRO A 53 9.47 -0.28 -12.38
CA PRO A 53 10.31 -1.47 -12.43
C PRO A 53 10.46 -2.12 -11.05
N LEU A 54 10.53 -1.31 -9.99
CA LEU A 54 10.59 -1.77 -8.61
C LEU A 54 9.31 -2.50 -8.18
N VAL A 55 8.14 -1.88 -8.41
CA VAL A 55 6.85 -2.48 -8.06
C VAL A 55 6.67 -3.79 -8.81
N LYS A 56 6.96 -3.80 -10.11
CA LYS A 56 6.86 -4.99 -10.94
C LYS A 56 7.70 -6.14 -10.37
N SER A 57 8.99 -5.89 -10.09
CA SER A 57 9.88 -6.96 -9.60
C SER A 57 9.40 -7.54 -8.27
N VAL A 58 9.04 -6.68 -7.31
CA VAL A 58 8.60 -7.11 -5.97
C VAL A 58 7.28 -7.88 -6.00
N LEU A 59 6.35 -7.50 -6.89
CA LEU A 59 5.10 -8.23 -7.08
C LEU A 59 5.34 -9.60 -7.70
N GLU A 60 6.16 -9.68 -8.76
CA GLU A 60 6.47 -10.93 -9.46
C GLU A 60 7.22 -11.92 -8.56
N GLU A 61 8.18 -11.44 -7.75
CA GLU A 61 8.89 -12.24 -6.73
C GLU A 61 7.95 -12.90 -5.72
N ARG A 62 6.74 -12.35 -5.53
CA ARG A 62 5.72 -12.84 -4.59
C ARG A 62 4.54 -13.53 -5.28
N GLY A 63 4.65 -13.80 -6.58
CA GLY A 63 3.62 -14.52 -7.34
C GLY A 63 2.40 -13.67 -7.70
N HIS A 64 2.54 -12.35 -7.77
CA HIS A 64 1.51 -11.42 -8.22
C HIS A 64 1.92 -10.74 -9.54
N LYS A 65 1.00 -10.00 -10.15
CA LYS A 65 1.22 -9.38 -11.48
C LYS A 65 0.95 -7.89 -11.45
N LEU A 66 1.82 -7.12 -12.12
CA LEU A 66 1.52 -5.74 -12.49
C LEU A 66 0.92 -5.74 -13.90
N LEU A 67 -0.39 -5.51 -14.02
CA LEU A 67 -1.13 -5.67 -15.28
C LEU A 67 -1.32 -4.36 -16.04
N ALA A 68 -1.33 -3.23 -15.33
CA ALA A 68 -1.50 -1.93 -15.94
C ALA A 68 -0.75 -0.86 -15.15
N ARG A 69 -0.30 0.17 -15.88
CA ARG A 69 0.33 1.36 -15.30
C ARG A 69 -0.18 2.62 -15.98
N LEU A 70 -0.51 3.62 -15.17
CA LEU A 70 -0.81 4.98 -15.59
C LEU A 70 0.15 5.97 -14.90
N ILE A 71 0.40 7.12 -15.53
CA ILE A 71 1.11 8.25 -14.92
C ILE A 71 0.13 9.42 -14.86
N ALA A 72 0.04 10.09 -13.71
CA ALA A 72 -0.75 11.30 -13.52
C ALA A 72 0.14 12.44 -12.97
N PRO A 73 -0.11 13.70 -13.36
CA PRO A 73 0.49 14.84 -12.67
C PRO A 73 -0.16 15.00 -11.28
N ASN A 74 0.36 15.90 -10.45
CA ASN A 74 -0.21 16.19 -9.13
C ASN A 74 -1.46 17.08 -9.28
N ASN A 75 -2.51 16.50 -9.86
CA ASN A 75 -3.82 17.10 -10.06
C ASN A 75 -4.90 16.15 -9.57
N ILE A 76 -5.81 16.67 -8.73
CA ILE A 76 -6.80 15.86 -8.03
C ILE A 76 -7.68 15.03 -8.96
N TYR A 77 -8.17 15.64 -10.04
CA TYR A 77 -9.08 14.99 -10.98
C TYR A 77 -8.36 13.95 -11.84
N LEU A 78 -7.11 14.21 -12.22
CA LEU A 78 -6.33 13.28 -13.03
C LEU A 78 -5.88 12.06 -12.22
N ILE A 79 -5.55 12.24 -10.94
CA ILE A 79 -5.27 11.11 -10.03
C ILE A 79 -6.54 10.28 -9.83
N MET A 80 -7.68 10.92 -9.54
CA MET A 80 -8.97 10.23 -9.42
C MET A 80 -9.32 9.44 -10.69
N HIS A 81 -9.19 10.07 -11.86
CA HIS A 81 -9.47 9.44 -13.14
C HIS A 81 -8.58 8.21 -13.38
N ALA A 82 -7.27 8.31 -13.09
CA ALA A 82 -6.36 7.18 -13.23
C ALA A 82 -6.73 6.01 -12.31
N VAL A 83 -7.06 6.29 -11.04
CA VAL A 83 -7.49 5.24 -10.10
C VAL A 83 -8.79 4.60 -10.53
N LEU A 84 -9.80 5.41 -10.88
CA LEU A 84 -11.09 4.91 -11.37
C LEU A 84 -10.94 4.08 -12.64
N THR A 85 -10.06 4.48 -13.56
CA THR A 85 -9.77 3.71 -14.78
C THR A 85 -9.24 2.31 -14.48
N LEU A 86 -8.44 2.17 -13.41
CA LEU A 86 -7.89 0.87 -13.02
C LEU A 86 -8.88 0.04 -12.20
N VAL A 87 -9.60 0.64 -11.24
CA VAL A 87 -10.54 -0.11 -10.38
C VAL A 87 -11.81 -0.60 -11.09
N VAL A 88 -12.11 -0.12 -12.31
CA VAL A 88 -13.23 -0.67 -13.11
C VAL A 88 -12.83 -1.85 -13.98
N ARG A 89 -11.54 -2.16 -14.09
CA ARG A 89 -11.08 -3.32 -14.87
C ARG A 89 -11.33 -4.61 -14.11
N ASP A 90 -11.75 -5.64 -14.83
CA ASP A 90 -12.04 -6.96 -14.26
C ASP A 90 -10.77 -7.75 -13.94
N ASP A 91 -9.66 -7.45 -14.62
CA ASP A 91 -8.35 -8.08 -14.37
C ASP A 91 -7.56 -7.40 -13.24
N ILE A 92 -8.03 -6.27 -12.70
CA ILE A 92 -7.37 -5.55 -11.61
C ILE A 92 -8.11 -5.79 -10.30
N ASP A 93 -7.38 -6.42 -9.38
CA ASP A 93 -7.83 -6.75 -8.03
C ASP A 93 -7.50 -5.66 -7.01
N ALA A 94 -6.37 -4.96 -7.20
CA ALA A 94 -5.92 -3.89 -6.31
C ALA A 94 -5.14 -2.81 -7.06
N VAL A 95 -5.14 -1.59 -6.52
CA VAL A 95 -4.42 -0.45 -7.11
C VAL A 95 -3.42 0.12 -6.13
N ILE A 96 -2.22 0.44 -6.64
CA ILE A 96 -1.21 1.19 -5.92
C ILE A 96 -1.10 2.57 -6.56
N VAL A 97 -1.17 3.63 -5.76
CA VAL A 97 -0.89 5.00 -6.16
C VAL A 97 0.40 5.42 -5.48
N SER A 98 1.44 5.71 -6.26
CA SER A 98 2.76 6.06 -5.73
C SER A 98 3.11 7.53 -5.98
N GLY A 99 3.49 8.24 -4.92
CA GLY A 99 3.84 9.66 -4.93
C GLY A 99 2.75 10.57 -4.37
N GLY A 100 3.10 11.85 -4.14
CA GLY A 100 2.17 12.87 -3.68
C GLY A 100 1.59 12.65 -2.27
N THR A 101 2.35 12.03 -1.37
CA THR A 101 1.94 11.71 0.02
C THR A 101 2.69 12.50 1.09
N GLY A 102 3.50 13.48 0.71
CA GLY A 102 4.20 14.36 1.65
C GLY A 102 3.30 15.45 2.24
N PRO A 103 3.87 16.40 2.99
CA PRO A 103 3.12 17.50 3.61
C PRO A 103 2.99 18.74 2.72
N ARG A 104 3.50 18.73 1.47
CA ARG A 104 3.50 19.93 0.62
C ARG A 104 2.10 20.17 0.05
N PRO A 105 1.76 21.42 -0.33
CA PRO A 105 0.45 21.71 -0.94
C PRO A 105 0.13 20.94 -2.23
N ARG A 106 1.16 20.47 -2.95
CA ARG A 106 1.01 19.64 -4.15
C ARG A 106 0.97 18.14 -3.87
N ASP A 107 1.16 17.71 -2.62
CA ASP A 107 1.09 16.31 -2.21
C ASP A 107 -0.36 15.95 -1.89
N ILE A 108 -1.13 15.68 -2.95
CA ILE A 108 -2.59 15.57 -2.92
C ILE A 108 -3.11 14.17 -3.30
N SER A 109 -2.25 13.16 -3.42
CA SER A 109 -2.67 11.83 -3.87
C SER A 109 -3.64 11.17 -2.89
N VAL A 110 -3.43 11.38 -1.58
CA VAL A 110 -4.32 10.86 -0.53
C VAL A 110 -5.66 11.58 -0.58
N ASP A 111 -5.66 12.91 -0.72
CA ASP A 111 -6.88 13.72 -0.86
C ASP A 111 -7.69 13.33 -2.09
N ALA A 112 -7.02 13.00 -3.19
CA ALA A 112 -7.65 12.58 -4.43
C ALA A 112 -8.35 11.22 -4.29
N VAL A 113 -7.69 10.24 -3.67
CA VAL A 113 -8.27 8.90 -3.49
C VAL A 113 -9.38 8.92 -2.43
N GLU A 114 -9.23 9.69 -1.35
CA GLU A 114 -10.25 9.81 -0.30
C GLU A 114 -11.59 10.32 -0.84
N ARG A 115 -11.57 11.19 -1.88
CA ARG A 115 -12.80 11.70 -2.53
C ARG A 115 -13.62 10.66 -3.30
N ILE A 116 -13.01 9.53 -3.65
CA ILE A 116 -13.65 8.45 -4.41
C ILE A 116 -13.73 7.15 -3.60
N ALA A 117 -13.30 7.17 -2.34
CA ALA A 117 -13.24 6.00 -1.49
C ALA A 117 -14.60 5.68 -0.85
N ASP A 118 -14.95 4.40 -0.86
CA ASP A 118 -16.08 3.87 -0.11
C ASP A 118 -15.73 3.80 1.38
N ARG A 119 -14.49 3.39 1.70
CA ARG A 119 -13.95 3.30 3.06
C ARG A 119 -12.46 3.60 3.11
N ARG A 120 -12.03 4.14 4.25
CA ARG A 120 -10.62 4.33 4.61
C ARG A 120 -10.15 3.23 5.56
N LEU A 121 -8.90 2.80 5.42
CA LEU A 121 -8.27 1.73 6.21
C LEU A 121 -7.01 2.27 6.92
N PRO A 122 -7.16 3.08 7.99
CA PRO A 122 -6.07 3.85 8.62
C PRO A 122 -4.90 2.99 9.15
N GLY A 123 -5.18 1.73 9.51
CA GLY A 123 -4.17 0.81 10.02
C GLY A 123 -3.00 0.57 9.07
N PHE A 124 -3.20 0.72 7.75
CA PHE A 124 -2.10 0.67 6.79
C PHE A 124 -1.13 1.83 6.98
N GLY A 125 -1.65 3.06 7.07
CA GLY A 125 -0.83 4.25 7.29
C GLY A 125 -0.11 4.22 8.63
N GLU A 126 -0.76 3.71 9.67
CA GLU A 126 -0.17 3.49 11.00
C GLU A 126 1.03 2.55 10.94
N GLU A 127 0.85 1.37 10.34
CA GLU A 127 1.91 0.38 10.20
C GLU A 127 3.04 0.85 9.29
N PHE A 128 2.70 1.56 8.20
CA PHE A 128 3.69 2.17 7.32
C PHE A 128 4.59 3.15 8.07
N ARG A 129 4.01 4.07 8.86
CA ARG A 129 4.77 5.03 9.66
C ARG A 129 5.61 4.30 10.72
N ARG A 130 5.05 3.28 11.37
CA ARG A 130 5.76 2.46 12.37
C ARG A 130 7.01 1.79 11.78
N ARG A 131 6.89 1.08 10.65
CA ARG A 131 8.04 0.45 9.96
C ARG A 131 9.03 1.49 9.43
N SER A 132 8.56 2.67 9.03
CA SER A 132 9.41 3.74 8.48
C SER A 132 10.23 4.49 9.54
N LEU A 133 9.88 4.38 10.83
CA LEU A 133 10.66 5.02 11.92
C LEU A 133 12.10 4.52 11.97
N GLU A 134 12.32 3.22 11.72
CA GLU A 134 13.65 2.61 11.75
C GLU A 134 14.56 3.14 10.65
N SER A 135 14.02 3.42 9.46
CA SER A 135 14.79 3.85 8.29
C SER A 135 14.90 5.37 8.15
N THR A 136 13.85 6.12 8.50
CA THR A 136 13.77 7.57 8.25
C THR A 136 13.68 8.43 9.51
N GLY A 137 13.64 7.79 10.69
CA GLY A 137 13.48 8.44 11.97
C GLY A 137 12.15 9.17 12.09
N MET A 138 12.12 10.25 12.87
CA MET A 138 10.89 11.01 13.12
C MET A 138 10.25 11.61 11.88
N ARG A 139 10.97 11.75 10.76
CA ARG A 139 10.41 12.21 9.49
C ARG A 139 9.32 11.28 8.95
N ALA A 140 9.30 10.01 9.37
CA ALA A 140 8.26 9.05 9.02
C ALA A 140 6.84 9.57 9.31
N ILE A 141 6.66 10.35 10.38
CA ILE A 141 5.34 10.85 10.79
C ILE A 141 4.72 11.84 9.79
N LEU A 142 5.55 12.44 8.94
CA LEU A 142 5.11 13.41 7.93
C LEU A 142 4.48 12.72 6.71
N SER A 143 4.63 11.40 6.57
CA SER A 143 4.01 10.65 5.49
C SER A 143 2.50 10.50 5.71
N ARG A 144 1.75 10.83 4.68
CA ARG A 144 0.30 10.65 4.61
C ARG A 144 -0.11 9.30 3.97
N ALA A 145 0.83 8.37 3.79
CA ALA A 145 0.54 7.05 3.21
C ALA A 145 -0.69 6.40 3.88
N GLU A 146 -1.58 5.84 3.07
CA GLU A 146 -2.91 5.41 3.52
C GLU A 146 -3.52 4.35 2.58
N ALA A 147 -4.44 3.54 3.09
CA ALA A 147 -5.22 2.59 2.30
C ALA A 147 -6.72 2.89 2.29
N PHE A 148 -7.38 2.51 1.20
CA PHE A 148 -8.79 2.73 0.95
C PHE A 148 -9.43 1.53 0.26
N ILE A 149 -10.76 1.46 0.29
CA ILE A 149 -11.56 0.65 -0.61
C ILE A 149 -12.25 1.58 -1.59
N VAL A 150 -12.13 1.30 -2.89
CA VAL A 150 -12.78 2.02 -3.99
C VAL A 150 -13.40 0.99 -4.92
N ASN A 151 -14.71 1.04 -5.12
CA ASN A 151 -15.44 0.11 -6.00
C ASN A 151 -15.11 -1.37 -5.70
N ARG A 152 -15.11 -1.74 -4.41
CA ARG A 152 -14.77 -3.10 -3.92
C ARG A 152 -13.32 -3.54 -4.24
N ARG A 153 -12.42 -2.62 -4.60
CA ARG A 153 -10.97 -2.87 -4.75
C ARG A 153 -10.18 -2.18 -3.65
N PRO A 154 -9.14 -2.82 -3.09
CA PRO A 154 -8.16 -2.14 -2.27
C PRO A 154 -7.34 -1.14 -3.09
N VAL A 155 -7.16 0.07 -2.56
CA VAL A 155 -6.32 1.12 -3.14
C VAL A 155 -5.33 1.61 -2.08
N PHE A 156 -4.03 1.52 -2.38
CA PHE A 156 -2.96 1.93 -1.47
C PHE A 156 -2.27 3.17 -2.01
N VAL A 157 -2.27 4.26 -1.24
CA VAL A 157 -1.55 5.49 -1.58
C VAL A 157 -0.25 5.52 -0.79
N ILE A 158 0.87 5.42 -1.48
CA ILE A 158 2.20 5.19 -0.90
C ILE A 158 3.20 6.26 -1.38
N PRO A 159 4.31 6.51 -0.65
CA PRO A 159 5.30 7.47 -1.10
C PRO A 159 6.03 7.01 -2.37
N GLY A 160 6.54 7.99 -3.14
CA GLY A 160 7.20 7.75 -4.43
C GLY A 160 8.70 7.41 -4.36
N SER A 161 9.32 7.43 -3.18
CA SER A 161 10.73 7.03 -3.06
C SER A 161 10.87 5.50 -3.12
N PRO A 162 11.95 4.97 -3.74
CA PRO A 162 12.14 3.52 -3.84
C PRO A 162 12.13 2.79 -2.48
N ASP A 163 12.79 3.35 -1.46
CA ASP A 163 12.87 2.70 -0.14
C ASP A 163 11.51 2.65 0.55
N ALA A 164 10.76 3.76 0.55
CA ALA A 164 9.43 3.80 1.12
C ALA A 164 8.45 2.91 0.33
N THR A 165 8.60 2.84 -1.00
CA THR A 165 7.82 1.94 -1.84
C THR A 165 8.05 0.49 -1.43
N ARG A 166 9.31 0.07 -1.20
CA ARG A 166 9.62 -1.29 -0.69
C ARG A 166 8.97 -1.57 0.66
N THR A 167 9.06 -0.63 1.60
CA THR A 167 8.41 -0.76 2.92
C THR A 167 6.90 -0.94 2.78
N ALA A 168 6.26 -0.12 1.97
CA ALA A 168 4.82 -0.18 1.73
C ALA A 168 4.41 -1.49 1.05
N LEU A 169 5.12 -1.91 0.00
CA LEU A 169 4.87 -3.17 -0.70
C LEU A 169 4.97 -4.37 0.25
N GLY A 170 5.94 -4.39 1.15
CA GLY A 170 6.04 -5.44 2.18
C GLY A 170 4.76 -5.57 3.00
N ILE A 171 4.20 -4.45 3.48
CA ILE A 171 2.95 -4.43 4.24
C ILE A 171 1.77 -4.88 3.36
N ILE A 172 1.67 -4.34 2.14
CA ILE A 172 0.58 -4.68 1.19
C ILE A 172 0.56 -6.18 0.95
N LEU A 173 1.71 -6.77 0.64
CA LEU A 173 1.84 -8.17 0.28
C LEU A 173 1.56 -9.12 1.45
N ASP A 174 1.79 -8.69 2.68
CA ASP A 174 1.45 -9.47 3.87
C ASP A 174 -0.08 -9.63 4.04
N ILE A 175 -0.89 -8.73 3.46
CA ILE A 175 -2.35 -8.66 3.70
C ILE A 175 -3.23 -8.82 2.45
N ILE A 176 -2.67 -8.66 1.24
CA ILE A 176 -3.48 -8.39 0.04
C ILE A 176 -4.47 -9.50 -0.32
N GLY A 177 -4.05 -10.76 -0.25
CA GLY A 177 -4.91 -11.89 -0.66
C GLY A 177 -6.19 -12.00 0.19
N HIS A 178 -6.08 -11.71 1.49
CA HIS A 178 -7.23 -11.68 2.39
C HIS A 178 -8.05 -10.39 2.19
N LEU A 179 -7.40 -9.24 2.02
CA LEU A 179 -8.10 -7.98 1.84
C LEU A 179 -8.92 -7.93 0.54
N VAL A 180 -8.40 -8.48 -0.58
CA VAL A 180 -9.14 -8.61 -1.84
C VAL A 180 -10.34 -9.52 -1.66
N TYR A 181 -10.17 -10.64 -0.96
CA TYR A 181 -11.27 -11.55 -0.64
C TYR A 181 -12.38 -10.82 0.12
N GLU A 182 -12.05 -10.16 1.24
CA GLU A 182 -13.02 -9.43 2.08
C GLU A 182 -13.69 -8.25 1.37
N ALA A 183 -12.93 -7.46 0.60
CA ALA A 183 -13.47 -6.30 -0.12
C ALA A 183 -14.53 -6.68 -1.18
N ARG A 184 -14.49 -7.92 -1.67
CA ARG A 184 -15.39 -8.46 -2.69
C ARG A 184 -16.53 -9.32 -2.13
N ARG A 185 -16.71 -9.38 -0.81
CA ARG A 185 -17.87 -10.03 -0.19
C ARG A 185 -19.09 -9.12 -0.23
N GLU A 186 -20.27 -9.72 -0.33
CA GLU A 186 -21.57 -9.03 -0.19
C GLU A 186 -21.91 -8.81 1.28
#